data_AF-A0A7V8VEL5-F1
#
_entry.id   AF-A0A7V8VEL5-F1
#
_cell.length_a   1.000
_cell.length_b   1.000
_cell.length_c   1.000
_cell.angle_alpha   90.00
_cell.angle_beta   90.00
_cell.angle_gamma   90.00
#
_symmetry.space_group_name_H-M   'P 1'
#
loop_
_entity.id
_entity.type
_entity.pdbx_description
1 polymer ?
#
loop_
_entity_poly.entity_id
_entity_poly.type
_entity_poly.pdbx_seq_one_letter_code
_entity_poly.pdbx_strand_id
1 'polypeptide(L)'
;MTPAERAEQIARFRAMAEGDPDDDLAHFRLGQILMEDGQYAEAARAFERVLQINPHFSRVYQHLGECLVQQGQKEQAVEVLQRGWQVAQERGDRVPKEAIEKLLVQLGAAIPQASQAAEEVGGPGGFRCQRPGCMEGKRARPLPAPPFPDELGQRIARDICAACWNLWHRDLSIKVINELRLDLSSEFGQAEYDKYMRDFFGFEQESPA
;
A
#
# COMPACT_ATOMS: atom_id res chain seq x y z
N MET A 1 -2.09 -14.05 32.68
CA MET A 1 -3.27 -14.93 32.49
C MET A 1 -2.91 -16.33 32.92
N THR A 2 -3.64 -16.87 33.90
CA THR A 2 -3.49 -18.25 34.35
C THR A 2 -4.04 -19.22 33.30
N PRO A 3 -3.65 -20.51 33.32
CA PRO A 3 -4.24 -21.51 32.44
C PRO A 3 -5.77 -21.60 32.56
N ALA A 4 -6.32 -21.41 33.76
CA ALA A 4 -7.76 -21.41 34.00
C ALA A 4 -8.45 -20.21 33.32
N GLU A 5 -7.87 -19.01 33.45
CA GLU A 5 -8.38 -17.81 32.77
C GLU A 5 -8.31 -17.93 31.23
N ARG A 6 -7.27 -18.58 30.68
CA ARG A 6 -7.18 -18.89 29.24
C ARG A 6 -8.29 -19.82 28.78
N ALA A 7 -8.52 -20.92 29.51
CA ALA A 7 -9.55 -21.89 29.17
C ALA A 7 -10.96 -21.28 29.19
N GLU A 8 -11.26 -20.44 30.17
CA GLU A 8 -12.52 -19.69 30.25
C GLU A 8 -12.68 -18.73 29.06
N GLN A 9 -11.63 -18.00 28.70
CA GLN A 9 -11.67 -17.09 27.55
C GLN A 9 -11.87 -17.84 26.23
N ILE A 10 -11.20 -18.98 26.03
CA ILE A 10 -11.41 -19.85 24.85
C ILE A 10 -12.88 -20.29 24.79
N ALA A 11 -13.44 -20.79 25.90
CA ALA A 11 -14.83 -21.22 25.94
C ALA A 11 -15.80 -20.07 25.60
N ARG A 12 -15.54 -18.87 26.12
CA ARG A 12 -16.37 -17.69 25.86
C ARG A 12 -16.34 -17.29 24.38
N PHE A 13 -15.15 -17.17 23.78
CA PHE A 13 -15.05 -16.78 22.37
C PHE A 13 -15.51 -17.89 21.42
N ARG A 14 -15.39 -19.16 21.80
CA ARG A 14 -15.98 -20.28 21.06
C ARG A 14 -17.50 -20.20 21.04
N ALA A 15 -18.14 -19.94 22.19
CA ALA A 15 -19.58 -19.75 22.25
C ALA A 15 -20.05 -18.53 21.43
N MET A 16 -19.27 -17.45 21.40
CA MET A 16 -19.57 -16.29 20.54
C MET A 16 -19.50 -16.65 19.05
N ALA A 17 -18.43 -17.33 18.64
CA ALA A 17 -18.22 -17.78 17.25
C ALA A 17 -19.26 -18.82 16.79
N GLU A 18 -19.82 -19.60 17.71
CA GLU A 18 -20.93 -20.53 17.45
C GLU A 18 -22.29 -19.81 17.40
N GLY A 19 -22.48 -18.79 18.22
CA GLY A 19 -23.69 -17.98 18.26
C GLY A 19 -23.86 -17.07 17.05
N ASP A 20 -22.74 -16.57 16.50
CA ASP A 20 -22.68 -15.86 15.22
C ASP A 20 -21.56 -16.42 14.34
N PRO A 21 -21.86 -17.39 13.45
CA PRO A 21 -20.86 -18.03 12.59
C PRO A 21 -20.20 -17.11 11.55
N ASP A 22 -20.75 -15.91 11.33
CA ASP A 22 -20.24 -14.94 10.35
C ASP A 22 -19.55 -13.73 11.04
N ASP A 23 -19.40 -13.74 12.37
CA ASP A 23 -18.60 -12.75 13.10
C ASP A 23 -17.10 -13.04 12.94
N ASP A 24 -16.47 -12.37 11.97
CA ASP A 24 -15.05 -12.50 11.67
C ASP A 24 -14.14 -12.06 12.84
N LEU A 25 -14.59 -11.11 13.67
CA LEU A 25 -13.87 -10.67 14.87
C LEU A 25 -13.91 -11.72 15.98
N ALA A 26 -15.05 -12.39 16.18
CA ALA A 26 -15.16 -13.48 17.16
C ALA A 26 -14.22 -14.64 16.82
N HIS A 27 -14.24 -15.10 15.55
CA HIS A 27 -13.31 -16.13 15.05
C HIS A 27 -11.85 -15.67 15.14
N PHE A 28 -11.55 -14.41 14.84
CA PHE A 28 -10.21 -13.86 14.96
C PHE A 28 -9.69 -13.89 16.41
N ARG A 29 -10.50 -13.42 17.36
CA ARG A 29 -10.14 -13.41 18.79
C ARG A 29 -9.97 -14.83 19.34
N LEU A 30 -10.86 -15.74 18.95
CA LEU A 30 -10.74 -17.16 19.27
C LEU A 30 -9.40 -17.72 18.78
N GLY A 31 -9.05 -17.48 17.52
CA GLY A 31 -7.77 -17.91 16.93
C GLY A 31 -6.55 -17.35 17.67
N GLN A 32 -6.57 -16.07 18.06
CA GLN A 32 -5.47 -15.45 18.81
C GLN A 32 -5.24 -16.14 20.17
N ILE A 33 -6.31 -16.37 20.93
CA ILE A 33 -6.20 -16.97 22.27
C ILE A 33 -5.79 -18.45 22.17
N LEU A 34 -6.31 -19.19 21.18
CA LEU A 34 -5.90 -20.57 20.90
C LEU A 34 -4.42 -20.65 20.52
N MET A 35 -3.93 -19.70 19.72
CA MET A 35 -2.51 -19.62 19.35
C MET A 35 -1.63 -19.33 20.57
N GLU A 36 -2.04 -18.42 21.46
CA GLU A 36 -1.35 -18.14 22.73
C GLU A 36 -1.33 -19.35 23.68
N ASP A 37 -2.36 -20.19 23.64
CA ASP A 37 -2.44 -21.44 24.40
C ASP A 37 -1.68 -22.61 23.74
N GLY A 38 -1.09 -22.39 22.55
CA GLY A 38 -0.32 -23.40 21.80
C GLY A 38 -1.19 -24.37 21.01
N GLN A 39 -2.51 -24.13 20.93
CA GLN A 39 -3.47 -24.96 20.19
C GLN A 39 -3.51 -24.56 18.70
N TYR A 40 -2.36 -24.67 18.02
CA TYR A 40 -2.16 -24.14 16.67
C TYR A 40 -3.12 -24.71 15.62
N ALA A 41 -3.53 -25.97 15.74
CA ALA A 41 -4.47 -26.59 14.80
C ALA A 41 -5.90 -26.03 14.95
N GLU A 42 -6.33 -25.70 16.17
CA GLU A 42 -7.62 -25.04 16.39
C GLU A 42 -7.56 -23.56 15.98
N ALA A 43 -6.45 -22.89 16.30
CA ALA A 43 -6.21 -21.51 15.88
C ALA A 43 -6.24 -21.36 14.36
N ALA A 44 -5.60 -22.26 13.62
CA ALA A 44 -5.62 -22.28 12.16
C ALA A 44 -7.05 -22.37 11.61
N ARG A 45 -7.88 -23.29 12.13
CA ARG A 45 -9.29 -23.40 11.71
C ARG A 45 -10.10 -22.14 11.97
N ALA A 46 -9.88 -21.49 13.11
CA ALA A 46 -10.53 -20.22 13.43
C ALA A 46 -10.10 -19.12 12.44
N PHE A 47 -8.80 -19.01 12.14
CA PHE A 47 -8.29 -18.05 11.16
C PHE A 47 -8.75 -18.34 9.72
N GLU A 48 -8.82 -19.60 9.31
CA GLU A 48 -9.39 -19.99 8.02
C GLU A 48 -10.84 -19.55 7.90
N ARG A 49 -11.63 -19.68 8.98
CA ARG A 49 -13.01 -19.19 9.00
C ARG A 49 -13.08 -17.68 8.83
N VAL A 50 -12.19 -16.93 9.47
CA VAL A 50 -12.07 -15.47 9.24
C VAL A 50 -11.79 -15.17 7.77
N LEU A 51 -10.88 -15.90 7.12
CA LEU A 51 -10.56 -15.67 5.70
C LEU A 51 -11.68 -16.10 4.74
N GLN A 52 -12.55 -17.02 5.13
CA GLN A 52 -13.77 -17.36 4.38
C GLN A 52 -14.80 -16.22 4.43
N ILE A 53 -14.94 -15.57 5.58
CA ILE A 53 -15.88 -14.46 5.79
C ILE A 53 -15.31 -13.16 5.18
N ASN A 54 -14.03 -12.88 5.46
CA ASN A 54 -13.32 -11.67 5.07
C ASN A 54 -11.94 -12.00 4.46
N PRO A 55 -11.89 -12.27 3.14
CA PRO A 55 -10.65 -12.59 2.45
C PRO A 55 -9.61 -11.47 2.46
N HIS A 56 -10.01 -10.25 2.80
CA HIS A 56 -9.14 -9.06 2.80
C HIS A 56 -8.54 -8.76 4.17
N PHE A 57 -8.73 -9.61 5.17
CA PHE A 57 -8.16 -9.42 6.51
C PHE A 57 -6.66 -9.81 6.54
N SER A 58 -5.81 -8.91 6.05
CA SER A 58 -4.36 -9.09 5.89
C SER A 58 -3.63 -9.67 7.12
N ARG A 59 -3.98 -9.21 8.34
CA ARG A 59 -3.38 -9.68 9.60
C ARG A 59 -3.64 -11.16 9.88
N VAL A 60 -4.75 -11.71 9.39
CA VAL A 60 -5.12 -13.11 9.65
C VAL A 60 -4.20 -14.07 8.89
N TYR A 61 -3.78 -13.71 7.68
CA TYR A 61 -2.82 -14.50 6.91
C TYR A 61 -1.48 -14.66 7.62
N GLN A 62 -1.03 -13.61 8.34
CA GLN A 62 0.16 -13.68 9.17
C GLN A 62 0.01 -14.74 10.26
N HIS A 63 -1.07 -14.68 11.06
CA HIS A 63 -1.28 -15.60 12.17
C HIS A 63 -1.58 -17.04 11.71
N LEU A 64 -2.30 -17.20 10.60
CA LEU A 64 -2.51 -18.52 9.99
C LEU A 64 -1.17 -19.12 9.54
N GLY A 65 -0.31 -18.33 8.88
CA GLY A 65 1.04 -18.76 8.53
C GLY A 65 1.87 -19.18 9.75
N GLU A 66 1.85 -18.39 10.84
CA GLU A 66 2.51 -18.74 12.11
C GLU A 66 2.00 -20.08 12.66
N CYS A 67 0.68 -20.30 12.67
CA CYS A 67 0.09 -21.56 13.13
C CYS A 67 0.50 -22.76 12.27
N LEU A 68 0.58 -22.59 10.95
CA LEU A 68 0.99 -23.66 10.02
C LEU A 68 2.48 -24.01 10.21
N VAL A 69 3.34 -23.00 10.44
CA VAL A 69 4.75 -23.23 10.77
C VAL A 69 4.91 -24.06 12.05
N GLN A 70 4.13 -23.74 13.09
CA GLN A 70 4.18 -24.48 14.37
C GLN A 70 3.63 -25.91 14.23
N GLN A 71 2.73 -26.15 13.27
CA GLN A 71 2.25 -27.49 12.92
C GLN A 71 3.22 -28.26 12.00
N GLY A 72 4.34 -27.65 11.59
CA GLY A 72 5.32 -28.25 10.68
C GLY A 72 4.89 -28.23 9.20
N GLN A 73 3.79 -27.56 8.86
CA GLN A 73 3.23 -27.48 7.51
C GLN A 73 3.82 -26.27 6.77
N LYS A 74 5.13 -26.30 6.53
CA LYS A 74 5.89 -25.16 6.02
C LYS A 74 5.45 -24.74 4.62
N GLU A 75 5.17 -25.71 3.74
CA GLU A 75 4.77 -25.45 2.36
C GLU A 75 3.44 -24.69 2.31
N GLN A 76 2.45 -25.15 3.08
CA GLN A 76 1.16 -24.47 3.20
C GLN A 76 1.30 -23.09 3.86
N ALA A 77 2.16 -22.96 4.88
CA ALA A 77 2.44 -21.67 5.49
C ALA A 77 2.96 -20.66 4.46
N VAL A 78 3.88 -21.08 3.59
CA VAL A 78 4.41 -20.23 2.53
C VAL A 78 3.30 -19.78 1.59
N GLU A 79 2.45 -20.68 1.09
CA GLU A 79 1.34 -20.33 0.20
C GLU A 79 0.39 -19.29 0.83
N VAL A 80 -0.01 -19.51 2.09
CA VAL A 80 -0.88 -18.60 2.83
C VAL A 80 -0.22 -17.24 3.03
N LEU A 81 1.05 -17.22 3.41
CA LEU A 81 1.82 -15.99 3.64
C LEU A 81 2.01 -15.20 2.33
N GLN A 82 2.28 -15.89 1.22
CA GLN A 82 2.40 -15.25 -0.08
C GLN A 82 1.10 -14.56 -0.51
N ARG A 83 -0.04 -15.22 -0.31
CA ARG A 83 -1.36 -14.62 -0.55
C ARG A 83 -1.63 -13.45 0.40
N GLY A 84 -1.31 -13.59 1.68
CA GLY A 84 -1.44 -12.54 2.68
C GLY A 84 -0.62 -11.29 2.36
N TRP A 85 0.59 -11.49 1.82
CA TRP A 85 1.46 -10.40 1.37
C TRP A 85 0.80 -9.60 0.24
N GLN A 86 0.18 -10.26 -0.74
CA GLN A 86 -0.53 -9.61 -1.84
C GLN A 86 -1.73 -8.79 -1.30
N VAL A 87 -2.55 -9.39 -0.44
CA VAL A 87 -3.69 -8.70 0.18
C VAL A 87 -3.25 -7.49 1.00
N ALA A 88 -2.18 -7.62 1.80
CA ALA A 88 -1.63 -6.52 2.57
C ALA A 88 -1.08 -5.39 1.68
N GLN A 89 -0.41 -5.75 0.57
CA GLN A 89 0.09 -4.80 -0.42
C GLN A 89 -1.05 -4.04 -1.12
N GLU A 90 -2.10 -4.73 -1.55
CA GLU A 90 -3.28 -4.12 -2.18
C GLU A 90 -3.99 -3.14 -1.25
N ARG A 91 -4.03 -3.45 0.05
CA ARG A 91 -4.64 -2.59 1.08
C ARG A 91 -3.75 -1.47 1.58
N GLY A 92 -2.44 -1.55 1.34
CA GLY A 92 -1.45 -0.65 1.94
C GLY A 92 -1.17 -0.92 3.42
N ASP A 93 -1.50 -2.12 3.92
CA ASP A 93 -1.33 -2.52 5.31
C ASP A 93 0.16 -2.86 5.60
N ARG A 94 0.93 -1.87 6.04
CA ARG A 94 2.38 -2.01 6.25
C ARG A 94 2.76 -3.05 7.30
N VAL A 95 2.11 -3.03 8.47
CA VAL A 95 2.47 -3.88 9.61
C VAL A 95 2.34 -5.38 9.28
N PRO A 96 1.19 -5.90 8.82
CA PRO A 96 1.09 -7.32 8.48
C PRO A 96 1.98 -7.68 7.29
N LYS A 97 2.17 -6.78 6.32
CA LYS A 97 3.07 -7.01 5.19
C LYS A 97 4.51 -7.25 5.65
N GLU A 98 5.08 -6.35 6.46
CA GLU A 98 6.45 -6.46 6.97
C GLU A 98 6.63 -7.73 7.84
N ALA A 99 5.62 -8.07 8.65
CA ALA A 99 5.64 -9.30 9.45
C ALA A 99 5.63 -10.57 8.59
N ILE A 100 4.79 -10.60 7.54
CA ILE A 100 4.72 -11.70 6.58
C ILE A 100 6.05 -11.85 5.82
N GLU A 101 6.66 -10.75 5.36
CA GLU A 101 7.97 -10.77 4.69
C GLU A 101 9.05 -11.41 5.58
N LYS A 102 9.10 -11.00 6.85
CA LYS A 102 10.03 -11.56 7.83
C LYS A 102 9.82 -13.07 7.99
N LEU A 103 8.58 -13.53 8.07
CA LEU A 103 8.29 -14.95 8.24
C LEU A 103 8.64 -15.76 6.98
N LEU A 104 8.35 -15.25 5.78
CA LEU A 104 8.76 -15.88 4.52
C LEU A 104 10.28 -16.04 4.42
N VAL A 105 11.04 -15.01 4.80
CA VAL A 105 12.50 -15.05 4.85
C VAL A 105 13.01 -16.10 5.84
N GLN A 106 12.40 -16.19 7.03
CA GLN A 106 12.75 -17.21 8.03
C GLN A 106 12.49 -18.64 7.52
N LEU A 107 11.49 -18.82 6.66
CA LEU A 107 11.18 -20.10 6.01
C LEU A 107 12.05 -20.38 4.78
N GLY A 108 12.92 -19.44 4.38
CA GLY A 108 13.72 -19.56 3.16
C GLY A 108 12.89 -19.45 1.86
N ALA A 109 11.67 -18.92 1.95
CA ALA A 109 10.77 -18.77 0.83
C ALA A 109 10.95 -17.43 0.13
N ALA A 110 10.72 -17.41 -1.19
CA ALA A 110 10.71 -16.17 -1.94
C ALA A 110 9.51 -15.31 -1.50
N ILE A 111 9.78 -14.06 -1.14
CA ILE A 111 8.73 -13.05 -1.04
C ILE A 111 8.15 -12.87 -2.45
N PRO A 112 6.82 -12.88 -2.66
CA PRO A 112 6.17 -12.76 -3.96
C PRO A 112 6.42 -11.46 -4.72
N GLN A 113 7.43 -10.68 -4.35
CA GLN A 113 7.96 -9.50 -5.04
C GLN A 113 7.34 -9.41 -6.44
N ALA A 114 6.53 -8.39 -6.75
CA ALA A 114 7.08 -7.07 -7.06
C ALA A 114 8.59 -7.19 -7.27
N SER A 115 8.97 -8.03 -8.25
CA SER A 115 10.34 -8.26 -8.67
C SER A 115 10.95 -6.89 -8.66
N GLN A 116 12.03 -6.72 -7.90
CA GLN A 116 12.90 -5.58 -7.98
C GLN A 116 12.72 -4.91 -9.34
N ALA A 117 11.86 -3.88 -9.41
CA ALA A 117 12.01 -2.89 -10.44
C ALA A 117 13.40 -2.43 -10.10
N ALA A 118 14.32 -2.85 -10.94
CA ALA A 118 15.73 -2.74 -10.71
C ALA A 118 16.00 -1.38 -10.08
N GLU A 119 17.00 -1.35 -9.22
CA GLU A 119 17.86 -0.18 -9.15
C GLU A 119 18.41 0.10 -10.57
N GLU A 120 17.54 0.52 -11.49
CA GLU A 120 17.91 1.27 -12.66
C GLU A 120 18.27 2.65 -12.12
N VAL A 121 19.55 2.91 -12.20
CA VAL A 121 20.12 4.24 -12.11
C VAL A 121 19.54 5.05 -13.27
N GLY A 122 18.32 5.58 -13.10
CA GLY A 122 17.51 6.27 -14.11
C GLY A 122 16.07 5.78 -14.07
N GLY A 123 15.07 6.66 -14.19
CA GLY A 123 13.69 6.22 -14.45
C GLY A 123 13.62 5.33 -15.72
N PRO A 124 12.56 4.52 -15.90
CA PRO A 124 12.44 3.61 -17.03
C PRO A 124 12.79 4.32 -18.35
N GLY A 125 13.80 3.82 -19.07
CA GLY A 125 14.28 4.42 -20.32
C GLY A 125 15.28 5.59 -20.17
N GLY A 126 15.91 5.77 -19.00
CA GLY A 126 16.88 6.85 -18.77
C GLY A 126 16.24 8.23 -18.55
N PHE A 127 14.96 8.25 -18.18
CA PHE A 127 14.21 9.48 -17.94
C PHE A 127 14.89 10.37 -16.89
N ARG A 128 14.96 11.67 -17.19
CA ARG A 128 15.44 12.71 -16.27
C ARG A 128 14.46 13.86 -16.23
N CYS A 129 14.05 14.22 -15.02
CA CYS A 129 13.23 15.40 -14.80
C CYS A 129 14.02 16.66 -15.19
N GLN A 130 13.42 17.49 -16.03
CA GLN A 130 14.01 18.76 -16.46
C GLN A 130 13.69 19.91 -15.51
N ARG A 131 12.84 19.69 -14.49
CA ARG A 131 12.52 20.73 -13.52
C ARG A 131 13.79 21.22 -12.79
N PRO A 132 14.09 22.52 -12.81
CA PRO A 132 15.13 23.09 -11.96
C PRO A 132 14.92 22.71 -10.48
N GLY A 133 15.98 22.28 -9.80
CA GLY A 133 15.89 21.86 -8.39
C GLY A 133 15.06 20.60 -8.14
N CYS A 134 14.90 19.70 -9.13
CA CYS A 134 14.33 18.37 -8.87
C CYS A 134 15.20 17.58 -7.87
N MET A 135 14.62 17.15 -6.74
CA MET A 135 15.33 16.37 -5.71
C MET A 135 15.39 14.87 -6.03
N GLU A 136 14.65 14.39 -7.03
CA GLU A 136 14.64 12.97 -7.40
C GLU A 136 15.91 12.54 -8.13
N GLY A 137 16.53 13.46 -8.90
CA GLY A 137 17.73 13.18 -9.67
C GLY A 137 17.57 11.96 -10.57
N LYS A 138 18.43 10.94 -10.36
CA LYS A 138 18.40 9.68 -11.14
C LYS A 138 17.22 8.77 -10.80
N ARG A 139 16.49 9.03 -9.71
CA ARG A 139 15.32 8.23 -9.31
C ARG A 139 14.01 8.77 -9.89
N ALA A 140 14.08 9.87 -10.64
CA ALA A 140 12.92 10.50 -11.25
C ALA A 140 12.16 9.51 -12.15
N ARG A 141 10.85 9.36 -11.93
CA ARG A 141 9.97 8.53 -12.75
C ARG A 141 9.03 9.41 -13.60
N PRO A 142 8.79 9.08 -14.88
CA PRO A 142 7.86 9.83 -15.72
C PRO A 142 6.41 9.68 -15.23
N LEU A 143 5.51 10.55 -15.70
CA LEU A 143 4.08 10.39 -15.47
C LEU A 143 3.53 9.23 -16.31
N PRO A 144 2.54 8.48 -15.81
CA PRO A 144 1.92 7.38 -16.57
C PRO A 144 1.08 7.89 -17.76
N ALA A 145 0.55 9.10 -17.67
CA ALA A 145 -0.21 9.77 -18.72
C ALA A 145 -0.13 11.30 -18.55
N PRO A 146 -0.39 12.08 -19.61
CA PRO A 146 -0.58 13.53 -19.51
C PRO A 146 -1.65 13.91 -18.49
N PRO A 147 -1.41 14.91 -17.63
CA PRO A 147 -2.39 15.35 -16.64
C PRO A 147 -3.63 15.99 -17.28
N PHE A 148 -3.47 16.52 -18.49
CA PHE A 148 -4.54 17.12 -19.29
C PHE A 148 -4.22 16.94 -20.79
N PRO A 149 -5.22 17.00 -21.68
CA PRO A 149 -5.06 16.57 -23.08
C PRO A 149 -4.35 17.57 -23.99
N ASP A 150 -4.04 18.78 -23.52
CA ASP A 150 -3.40 19.82 -24.32
C ASP A 150 -1.87 19.64 -24.46
N GLU A 151 -1.23 20.55 -25.19
CA GLU A 151 0.23 20.56 -25.42
C GLU A 151 1.04 20.73 -24.13
N LEU A 152 0.55 21.51 -23.18
CA LEU A 152 1.21 21.74 -21.90
C LEU A 152 1.17 20.45 -21.05
N GLY A 153 0.08 19.70 -21.10
CA GLY A 153 -0.06 18.43 -20.40
C GLY A 153 0.87 17.37 -20.97
N GLN A 154 0.99 17.33 -22.30
CA GLN A 154 1.96 16.49 -22.99
C GLN A 154 3.41 16.87 -22.64
N ARG A 155 3.72 18.17 -22.58
CA ARG A 155 5.03 18.67 -22.15
C ARG A 155 5.35 18.25 -20.71
N ILE A 156 4.39 18.38 -19.79
CA ILE A 156 4.58 17.95 -18.40
C ILE A 156 4.87 16.45 -18.32
N ALA A 157 4.11 15.60 -19.02
CA ALA A 157 4.36 14.16 -19.01
C ALA A 157 5.73 13.77 -19.59
N ARG A 158 6.23 14.54 -20.57
CA ARG A 158 7.53 14.30 -21.21
C ARG A 158 8.71 14.81 -20.39
N ASP A 159 8.58 15.94 -19.71
CA ASP A 159 9.74 16.65 -19.14
C ASP A 159 9.78 16.62 -17.61
N ILE A 160 8.65 16.33 -16.94
CA ILE A 160 8.50 16.42 -15.49
C ILE A 160 8.25 15.05 -14.87
N CYS A 161 8.88 14.76 -13.73
CA CYS A 161 8.66 13.51 -13.02
C CYS A 161 7.36 13.52 -12.20
N ALA A 162 6.81 12.33 -11.94
CA ALA A 162 5.60 12.15 -11.14
C ALA A 162 5.70 12.78 -9.75
N ALA A 163 6.88 12.78 -9.12
CA ALA A 163 7.09 13.40 -7.81
C ALA A 163 6.97 14.94 -7.87
N CYS A 164 7.58 15.58 -8.87
CA CYS A 164 7.48 17.02 -9.08
C CYS A 164 6.05 17.44 -9.47
N TRP A 165 5.38 16.65 -10.30
CA TRP A 165 3.96 16.86 -10.61
C TRP A 165 3.09 16.78 -9.36
N ASN A 166 3.27 15.75 -8.53
CA ASN A 166 2.49 15.61 -7.29
C ASN A 166 2.73 16.76 -6.31
N LEU A 167 3.98 17.22 -6.17
CA LEU A 167 4.31 18.38 -5.34
C LEU A 167 3.59 19.65 -5.81
N TRP A 168 3.49 19.84 -7.13
CA TRP A 168 2.67 20.93 -7.67
C TRP A 168 1.19 20.69 -7.39
N HIS A 169 0.62 19.64 -7.97
CA HIS A 169 -0.81 19.40 -8.04
C HIS A 169 -1.48 19.15 -6.67
N ARG A 170 -0.76 18.58 -5.70
CA ARG A 170 -1.34 18.23 -4.39
C ARG A 170 -1.04 19.25 -3.30
N ASP A 171 0.04 20.01 -3.42
CA ASP A 171 0.49 20.90 -2.34
C ASP A 171 0.51 22.37 -2.74
N LEU A 172 1.18 22.71 -3.84
CA LEU A 172 1.41 24.11 -4.22
C LEU A 172 0.25 24.72 -5.01
N SER A 173 -0.36 23.95 -5.92
CA SER A 173 -1.55 24.34 -6.69
C SER A 173 -2.68 24.81 -5.78
N ILE A 174 -2.93 24.06 -4.71
CA ILE A 174 -3.98 24.33 -3.73
C ILE A 174 -3.71 25.67 -3.03
N LYS A 175 -2.45 25.95 -2.68
CA LYS A 175 -2.07 27.24 -2.08
C LYS A 175 -2.29 28.39 -3.06
N VAL A 176 -1.85 28.24 -4.30
CA VAL A 176 -2.05 29.25 -5.35
C VAL A 176 -3.54 29.57 -5.55
N ILE A 177 -4.37 28.53 -5.66
CA ILE A 177 -5.83 28.68 -5.82
C ILE A 177 -6.43 29.40 -4.62
N ASN A 178 -6.07 29.00 -3.40
CA ASN A 178 -6.66 29.55 -2.18
C ASN A 178 -6.18 30.99 -1.87
N GLU A 179 -4.89 31.27 -2.04
CA GLU A 179 -4.30 32.58 -1.73
C GLU A 179 -4.73 33.65 -2.73
N LEU A 180 -4.80 33.30 -4.02
CA LEU A 180 -5.22 34.23 -5.08
C LEU A 180 -6.74 34.19 -5.33
N ARG A 181 -7.46 33.29 -4.65
CA ARG A 181 -8.90 33.04 -4.84
C ARG A 181 -9.26 32.80 -6.31
N LEU A 182 -8.50 31.93 -6.97
CA LEU A 182 -8.68 31.65 -8.39
C LEU A 182 -9.96 30.88 -8.65
N ASP A 183 -10.76 31.37 -9.59
CA ASP A 183 -11.83 30.61 -10.21
C ASP A 183 -11.32 29.92 -11.48
N LEU A 184 -11.02 28.62 -11.37
CA LEU A 184 -10.51 27.81 -12.48
C LEU A 184 -11.55 27.55 -13.58
N SER A 185 -12.81 27.90 -13.37
CA SER A 185 -13.81 27.87 -14.45
C SER A 185 -13.70 29.08 -15.38
N SER A 186 -13.00 30.13 -14.95
CA SER A 186 -12.76 31.35 -15.75
C SER A 186 -11.45 31.27 -16.52
N GLU A 187 -11.40 31.86 -17.71
CA GLU A 187 -10.17 31.95 -18.51
C GLU A 187 -9.05 32.65 -17.76
N PHE A 188 -9.37 33.69 -16.99
CA PHE A 188 -8.40 34.43 -16.18
C PHE A 188 -7.81 33.56 -15.06
N GLY A 189 -8.65 32.84 -14.31
CA GLY A 189 -8.20 31.98 -13.23
C GLY A 189 -7.36 30.81 -13.73
N GLN A 190 -7.72 30.23 -14.87
CA GLN A 190 -6.92 29.21 -15.55
C GLN A 190 -5.57 29.77 -16.02
N ALA A 191 -5.55 30.95 -16.64
CA ALA A 191 -4.32 31.57 -17.12
C ALA A 191 -3.34 31.92 -15.97
N GLU A 192 -3.85 32.46 -14.86
CA GLU A 192 -3.03 32.73 -13.67
C GLU A 192 -2.52 31.43 -13.04
N TYR A 193 -3.38 30.42 -12.89
CA TYR A 193 -2.94 29.10 -12.39
C TYR A 193 -1.80 28.52 -13.24
N ASP A 194 -1.97 28.52 -14.56
CA ASP A 194 -0.98 27.96 -15.47
C ASP A 194 0.33 28.75 -15.44
N LYS A 195 0.29 30.07 -15.19
CA LYS A 195 1.50 30.91 -15.06
C LYS A 195 2.34 30.47 -13.87
N TYR A 196 1.75 30.29 -12.69
CA TYR A 196 2.49 29.80 -11.52
C TYR A 196 2.96 28.35 -11.71
N MET A 197 2.17 27.54 -12.39
CA MET A 197 2.56 26.17 -12.74
C MET A 197 3.79 26.14 -13.65
N ARG A 198 3.81 26.97 -14.71
CA ARG A 198 4.93 27.09 -15.64
C ARG A 198 6.19 27.58 -14.93
N ASP A 199 6.05 28.59 -14.06
CA ASP A 199 7.15 29.11 -13.24
C ASP A 199 7.75 28.01 -12.35
N PHE A 200 6.90 27.26 -11.64
CA PHE A 200 7.32 26.15 -10.81
C PHE A 200 8.06 25.04 -11.59
N PHE A 201 7.63 24.76 -12.82
CA PHE A 201 8.26 23.76 -13.66
C PHE A 201 9.49 24.27 -14.43
N GLY A 202 9.77 25.57 -14.39
CA GLY A 202 10.85 26.19 -15.17
C GLY A 202 10.57 26.20 -16.66
N PHE A 203 9.30 26.24 -17.06
CA PHE A 203 8.91 26.41 -18.45
C PHE A 203 8.97 27.90 -18.78
N GLU A 204 10.14 28.38 -19.24
CA GLU A 204 10.26 29.74 -19.79
C GLU A 204 9.19 29.96 -20.87
N GLN A 205 8.56 31.14 -20.87
CA GLN A 205 7.71 31.54 -21.97
C GLN A 205 8.61 31.70 -23.19
N GLU A 206 8.44 30.86 -24.22
CA GLU A 206 8.98 31.16 -25.53
C GLU A 206 8.42 32.53 -25.93
N SER A 207 9.27 33.57 -25.90
CA SER A 207 8.89 34.89 -26.40
C SER A 207 8.50 34.73 -27.86
N PRO A 208 7.34 35.26 -28.31
CA PRO A 208 7.09 35.36 -29.73
C PRO A 208 8.16 36.30 -30.32
N ALA A 209 8.87 35.81 -31.33
CA ALA A 209 9.76 36.60 -32.18
C ALA A 209 9.00 37.65 -32.99
#